data_AF-A0A529P279-F1
#
_entry.id   AF-A0A529P279-F1
#
_cell.length_a   1.000
_cell.length_b   1.000
_cell.length_c   1.000
_cell.angle_alpha   90.00
_cell.angle_beta   90.00
_cell.angle_gamma   90.00
#
_symmetry.space_group_name_H-M   'P 1'
#
loop_
_entity.id
_entity.type
_entity.pdbx_description
1 polymer ?
#
loop_
_entity_poly.entity_id
_entity_poly.type
_entity_poly.pdbx_seq_one_letter_code
_entity_poly.pdbx_strand_id
1 'polypeptide(L)'
;MSTNVFANGLEISGKAVDAKTLGAFPDVCFTPPENPATPPGVPVPYPSFGFASDTDKGTGTVKIAGKTVNIKNQSYLTKTSGTEAGCAAKKGVITSKNTGKE
;
A
#
# COMPACT_ATOMS: atom_id res chain seq x y z
N MET A 1 2.65 -13.25 -13.47
CA MET A 1 3.39 -13.56 -14.72
C MET A 1 4.76 -12.93 -14.63
N SER A 2 5.85 -13.66 -14.93
CA SER A 2 7.19 -13.07 -15.04
C SER A 2 7.34 -12.38 -16.39
N THR A 3 7.83 -11.16 -16.40
CA THR A 3 8.09 -10.35 -17.59
C THR A 3 9.56 -10.35 -18.01
N ASN A 4 10.42 -10.94 -17.17
CA ASN A 4 11.87 -11.03 -17.35
C ASN A 4 12.57 -9.67 -17.54
N VAL A 5 12.01 -8.59 -17.01
CA VAL A 5 12.61 -7.25 -17.02
C VAL A 5 13.13 -6.91 -15.63
N PHE A 6 14.44 -6.76 -15.50
CA PHE A 6 15.11 -6.58 -14.22
C PHE A 6 15.89 -5.27 -14.15
N ALA A 7 16.01 -4.72 -12.94
CA ALA A 7 17.03 -3.73 -12.60
C ALA A 7 17.66 -4.09 -11.26
N ASN A 8 18.97 -3.90 -11.13
CA ASN A 8 19.73 -4.22 -9.92
C ASN A 8 19.48 -5.65 -9.41
N GLY A 9 19.29 -6.61 -10.32
CA GLY A 9 19.03 -8.02 -9.98
C GLY A 9 17.62 -8.33 -9.48
N LEU A 10 16.69 -7.36 -9.47
CA LEU A 10 15.30 -7.53 -9.05
C LEU A 10 14.35 -7.24 -10.21
N GLU A 11 13.25 -7.98 -10.29
CA GLU A 11 12.23 -7.75 -11.34
C GLU A 11 11.53 -6.41 -11.09
N ILE A 12 11.32 -5.65 -12.17
CA ILE A 12 10.67 -4.34 -12.09
C ILE A 12 9.18 -4.51 -11.73
N SER A 13 8.77 -3.89 -10.61
CA SER A 13 7.37 -3.92 -10.16
C SER A 13 6.44 -3.10 -11.07
N GLY A 14 5.28 -3.65 -11.43
CA GLY A 14 4.31 -3.01 -12.33
C GLY A 14 3.05 -3.86 -12.51
N LYS A 15 2.05 -3.33 -13.22
CA LYS A 15 0.73 -3.96 -13.34
C LYS A 15 0.71 -5.31 -14.04
N ALA A 16 1.74 -5.61 -14.84
CA ALA A 16 1.87 -6.88 -15.54
C ALA A 16 2.57 -7.97 -14.75
N VAL A 17 3.23 -7.63 -13.63
CA VAL A 17 4.02 -8.58 -12.83
C VAL A 17 3.28 -8.96 -11.55
N ASP A 18 3.55 -10.16 -11.03
CA ASP A 18 2.99 -10.65 -9.75
C ASP A 18 3.80 -10.17 -8.54
N ALA A 19 4.38 -8.98 -8.62
CA ALA A 19 5.10 -8.37 -7.51
C ALA A 19 4.14 -8.02 -6.37
N LYS A 20 4.60 -8.20 -5.13
CA LYS A 20 3.81 -7.95 -3.92
C LYS A 20 4.59 -7.05 -2.97
N THR A 21 3.88 -6.12 -2.35
CA THR A 21 4.38 -5.41 -1.16
C THR A 21 4.12 -6.31 0.04
N LEU A 22 5.19 -6.68 0.76
CA LEU A 22 5.11 -7.59 1.90
C LEU A 22 5.53 -6.84 3.17
N GLY A 23 4.54 -6.45 3.97
CA GLY A 23 4.76 -5.79 5.26
C GLY A 23 5.51 -4.47 5.14
N ALA A 24 5.00 -3.53 4.35
CA ALA A 24 5.52 -2.16 4.33
C ALA A 24 5.17 -1.45 5.64
N PHE A 25 6.17 -0.84 6.29
CA PHE A 25 6.02 -0.10 7.53
C PHE A 25 6.62 1.31 7.41
N PRO A 26 6.17 2.28 8.24
CA PRO A 26 5.00 2.21 9.11
C PRO A 26 3.75 2.78 8.40
N ASP A 27 2.66 2.02 8.39
CA ASP A 27 1.31 2.56 8.16
C ASP A 27 0.62 2.71 9.52
N VAL A 28 0.52 3.95 10.01
CA VAL A 28 0.05 4.22 11.37
C VAL A 28 -1.46 4.36 11.36
N CYS A 29 -2.15 3.40 11.95
CA CYS A 29 -3.59 3.44 12.20
C CYS A 29 -3.88 3.51 13.70
N PHE A 30 -4.97 4.15 14.08
CA PHE A 30 -5.36 4.20 15.48
C PHE A 30 -6.12 2.93 15.89
N THR A 31 -5.70 2.39 17.02
CA THR A 31 -6.23 1.17 17.63
C THR A 31 -7.09 1.55 18.85
N PRO A 32 -8.28 0.96 19.04
CA PRO A 32 -9.04 1.10 20.28
C PRO A 32 -8.20 0.70 21.52
N PRO A 33 -8.47 1.23 22.74
CA PRO A 33 -9.74 1.75 23.24
C PRO A 33 -9.90 3.29 23.15
N GLU A 34 -11.16 3.75 23.07
CA GLU A 34 -11.53 5.16 22.85
C GLU A 34 -12.14 5.88 24.08
N ASN A 35 -11.98 5.32 25.29
CA ASN A 35 -12.79 5.75 26.43
C ASN A 35 -12.09 6.74 27.37
N PRO A 36 -12.71 7.87 27.78
CA PRO A 36 -13.93 8.50 27.26
C PRO A 36 -13.63 9.54 26.15
N ALA A 37 -14.39 9.48 25.05
CA ALA A 37 -14.61 10.45 23.95
C ALA A 37 -13.47 11.31 23.36
N THR A 38 -12.21 11.22 23.82
CA THR A 38 -11.07 11.95 23.24
C THR A 38 -9.78 11.36 23.81
N PRO A 39 -9.09 10.44 23.11
CA PRO A 39 -8.29 10.70 21.90
C PRO A 39 -8.69 9.80 20.70
N PRO A 40 -8.17 10.01 19.47
CA PRO A 40 -8.52 9.24 18.27
C PRO A 40 -8.20 7.73 18.28
N GLY A 41 -7.89 7.13 19.44
CA GLY A 41 -7.28 5.81 19.62
C GLY A 41 -5.76 5.90 19.85
N VAL A 42 -5.11 4.76 20.02
CA VAL A 42 -3.64 4.67 20.16
C VAL A 42 -3.01 4.52 18.78
N PRO A 43 -2.11 5.41 18.34
CA PRO A 43 -1.43 5.25 17.05
C PRO A 43 -0.48 4.05 17.11
N VAL A 44 -0.75 3.03 16.28
CA VAL A 44 0.05 1.81 16.21
C VAL A 44 0.51 1.61 14.75
N PRO A 45 1.81 1.34 14.51
CA PRO A 45 2.28 0.99 13.18
C PRO A 45 1.83 -0.41 12.79
N TYR A 46 1.16 -0.53 11.66
CA TYR A 46 0.71 -1.79 11.07
C TYR A 46 1.51 -2.11 9.79
N PRO A 47 1.63 -3.40 9.45
CA PRO A 47 2.15 -3.82 8.15
C PRO A 47 1.10 -3.61 7.06
N SER A 48 1.50 -2.98 5.96
CA SER A 48 0.65 -2.88 4.76
C SER A 48 1.13 -3.85 3.67
N PHE A 49 0.16 -4.54 3.07
CA PHE A 49 0.34 -5.50 1.98
C PHE A 49 -0.39 -5.02 0.74
N GLY A 50 0.17 -5.30 -0.43
CA GLY A 50 -0.44 -4.88 -1.69
C GLY A 50 0.06 -5.69 -2.88
N PHE A 51 -0.70 -5.64 -3.98
CA PHE A 51 -0.38 -6.35 -5.21
C PHE A 51 -0.07 -5.35 -6.32
N ALA A 52 0.99 -5.57 -7.10
CA ALA A 52 1.32 -4.71 -8.22
C ALA A 52 0.24 -4.72 -9.32
N SER A 53 -0.61 -5.75 -9.37
CA SER A 53 -1.79 -5.79 -10.25
C SER A 53 -2.78 -4.65 -9.98
N ASP A 54 -2.80 -4.11 -8.76
CA ASP A 54 -3.72 -3.06 -8.33
C ASP A 54 -3.24 -1.64 -8.70
N THR A 55 -2.13 -1.52 -9.44
CA THR A 55 -1.59 -0.22 -9.87
C THR A 55 -2.55 0.54 -10.78
N ASP A 56 -2.89 1.79 -10.40
CA ASP A 56 -3.75 2.70 -11.17
C ASP A 56 -2.99 3.83 -11.88
N LYS A 57 -1.98 4.40 -11.22
CA LYS A 57 -1.27 5.62 -11.66
C LYS A 57 0.23 5.41 -11.82
N GLY A 58 0.64 4.31 -12.43
CA GLY A 58 2.06 4.08 -12.74
C GLY A 58 2.62 5.02 -13.83
N THR A 59 3.73 4.63 -14.43
CA THR A 59 4.36 5.31 -15.57
C THR A 59 3.41 5.54 -16.76
N GLY A 60 3.55 6.68 -17.44
CA GLY A 60 2.77 7.00 -18.64
C GLY A 60 3.35 6.44 -19.94
N THR A 61 4.66 6.61 -20.15
CA THR A 61 5.35 6.24 -21.40
C THR A 61 6.08 4.90 -21.31
N VAL A 62 6.76 4.65 -20.19
CA VAL A 62 7.47 3.39 -19.94
C VAL A 62 6.47 2.30 -19.62
N LYS A 63 6.52 1.17 -20.33
CA LYS A 63 5.60 0.05 -20.15
C LYS A 63 6.34 -1.27 -20.16
N ILE A 64 5.87 -2.22 -19.37
CA ILE A 64 6.34 -3.61 -19.37
C ILE A 64 5.13 -4.48 -19.72
N ALA A 65 5.29 -5.37 -20.70
CA ALA A 65 4.20 -6.18 -21.27
C ALA A 65 2.94 -5.35 -21.61
N GLY A 66 3.16 -4.13 -22.15
CA GLY A 66 2.09 -3.21 -22.52
C GLY A 66 1.34 -2.53 -21.36
N LYS A 67 1.70 -2.82 -20.10
CA LYS A 67 1.08 -2.22 -18.91
C LYS A 67 2.02 -1.26 -18.19
N THR A 68 1.41 -0.40 -17.37
CA THR A 68 2.12 0.60 -16.57
C THR A 68 3.00 -0.03 -15.49
N VAL A 69 4.09 0.66 -15.15
CA VAL A 69 5.10 0.26 -14.17
C VAL A 69 4.92 1.09 -12.90
N ASN A 70 5.21 0.52 -11.72
CA ASN A 70 5.10 1.26 -10.46
C ASN A 70 6.17 2.36 -10.39
N ILE A 71 5.80 3.50 -9.81
CA ILE A 71 6.73 4.58 -9.53
C ILE A 71 7.28 4.39 -8.12
N LYS A 72 8.60 4.45 -7.97
CA LYS A 72 9.27 4.31 -6.67
C LYS A 72 8.72 5.35 -5.69
N ASN A 73 8.46 4.90 -4.45
CA ASN A 73 7.93 5.73 -3.35
C ASN A 73 6.56 6.37 -3.64
N GLN A 74 5.80 5.84 -4.60
CA GLN A 74 4.43 6.25 -4.83
C GLN A 74 3.50 5.06 -4.58
N SER A 75 2.58 5.23 -3.64
CA SER A 75 1.54 4.26 -3.36
C SER A 75 0.39 4.49 -4.34
N TYR A 76 0.52 3.89 -5.53
CA TYR A 76 -0.50 3.92 -6.58
C TYR A 76 -1.23 2.58 -6.71
N LEU A 77 -1.27 1.83 -5.61
CA LEU A 77 -2.11 0.66 -5.50
C LEU A 77 -3.51 1.14 -5.12
N THR A 78 -4.52 0.69 -5.86
CA THR A 78 -5.91 1.01 -5.52
C THR A 78 -6.34 0.36 -4.21
N LYS A 79 -5.65 -0.71 -3.81
CA LYS A 79 -5.92 -1.48 -2.61
C LYS A 79 -4.65 -1.94 -1.91
N THR A 80 -4.59 -1.67 -0.61
CA THR A 80 -3.72 -2.31 0.37
C THR A 80 -4.57 -2.89 1.51
N SER A 81 -3.99 -3.82 2.25
CA SER A 81 -4.59 -4.51 3.40
C SER A 81 -3.54 -4.71 4.50
N GLY A 82 -3.96 -5.13 5.70
CA GLY A 82 -3.09 -5.42 6.84
C GLY A 82 -3.24 -4.45 8.01
N THR A 83 -3.94 -3.33 7.81
CA THR A 83 -4.16 -2.30 8.82
C THR A 83 -5.58 -2.28 9.39
N GLU A 84 -6.40 -3.28 9.04
CA GLU A 84 -7.82 -3.38 9.42
C GLU A 84 -8.04 -3.42 10.93
N ALA A 85 -7.07 -3.89 11.70
CA ALA A 85 -7.10 -3.91 13.16
C ALA A 85 -7.05 -2.50 13.79
N GLY A 86 -6.55 -1.50 13.07
CA GLY A 86 -6.63 -0.09 13.43
C GLY A 86 -8.00 0.48 13.12
N CYS A 87 -9.02 0.01 13.84
CA CYS A 87 -10.44 0.29 13.57
C CYS A 87 -11.05 1.36 14.47
N ALA A 88 -10.23 2.23 15.08
CA ALA A 88 -10.74 3.40 15.79
C ALA A 88 -11.48 4.36 14.83
N ALA A 89 -12.26 5.29 15.40
CA ALA A 89 -13.08 6.28 14.72
C ALA A 89 -12.25 7.08 13.71
N LYS A 90 -11.03 7.46 14.10
CA LYS A 90 -10.00 7.89 13.16
C LYS A 90 -9.16 6.66 12.80
N LYS A 91 -9.09 6.29 11.53
CA LYS A 91 -8.37 5.09 11.08
C LYS A 91 -6.86 5.38 10.90
N GLY A 92 -6.38 5.47 9.67
CA GLY A 92 -5.01 5.90 9.36
C GLY A 92 -4.76 7.36 9.76
N VAL A 93 -3.55 7.65 10.22
CA VAL A 93 -3.13 9.01 10.64
C VAL A 93 -3.21 10.00 9.48
N ILE A 94 -2.84 9.57 8.27
CA ILE A 94 -2.80 10.39 7.06
C ILE A 94 -4.09 10.25 6.26
N THR A 95 -4.49 9.02 5.93
CA THR A 95 -5.58 8.74 5.00
C THR A 95 -6.96 8.74 5.66
N SER A 96 -7.03 8.65 6.99
CA SER A 96 -8.27 8.35 7.74
C SER A 96 -8.97 7.08 7.22
N LYS A 97 -8.23 6.19 6.56
CA LYS A 97 -8.62 4.85 6.11
C LYS A 97 -7.66 3.82 6.70
N ASN A 98 -8.05 2.56 6.70
CA ASN A 98 -7.26 1.42 7.20
C ASN A 98 -7.15 0.32 6.12
N THR A 99 -7.33 0.72 4.87
CA THR A 99 -7.23 -0.08 3.66
C THR A 99 -7.27 0.89 2.48
N GLY A 100 -6.79 0.44 1.32
CA GLY A 100 -6.95 1.16 0.07
C GLY A 100 -5.66 1.81 -0.38
N LYS A 101 -5.74 3.07 -0.80
CA LYS A 101 -4.56 3.82 -1.21
C LYS A 101 -4.01 4.55 0.01
N GLU A 102 -2.89 4.04 0.52
CA GLU A 102 -2.10 4.70 1.59
C GLU A 102 -1.22 5.81 1.03
#